data_AF-A0AA51U3T1-F1
#
_entry.id   AF-A0AA51U3T1-F1
#
_cell.length_a   1.000
_cell.length_b   1.000
_cell.length_c   1.000
_cell.angle_alpha   90.00
_cell.angle_beta   90.00
_cell.angle_gamma   90.00
#
_symmetry.space_group_name_H-M   'P 1'
#
loop_
_entity.id
_entity.type
_entity.pdbx_description
1 polymer ?
#
loop_
_entity_poly.entity_id
_entity_poly.type
_entity_poly.pdbx_seq_one_letter_code
_entity_poly.pdbx_strand_id
1 'polypeptide(L)'
;MALFGFSNGEAWAAPIAIITMVSGGVWDLSVGDIFIVVSLVLLFGEILKATRFGNASVVDHMLSTLVFVICLVEFLLVGFAATSVFFILMVMALIDVIAGFTVSIRAAARDVQFGGVE
;
A
#
# COMPACT_ATOMS: atom_id res chain seq x y z
N MET A 1 14.01 19.32 -1.82
CA MET A 1 14.00 18.43 -3.00
C MET A 1 12.55 18.03 -3.21
N ALA A 2 11.93 18.42 -4.33
CA ALA A 2 10.53 18.12 -4.60
C ALA A 2 10.40 16.62 -4.91
N LEU A 3 9.64 15.88 -4.11
CA LEU A 3 9.31 14.50 -4.42
C LEU A 3 8.26 14.55 -5.55
N PHE A 4 8.58 13.97 -6.71
CA PHE A 4 7.70 13.91 -7.90
C PHE A 4 7.22 15.27 -8.47
N GLY A 5 7.97 16.36 -8.29
CA GLY A 5 7.66 17.65 -8.94
C GLY A 5 6.64 18.54 -8.24
N PHE A 6 6.15 18.15 -7.06
CA PHE A 6 5.25 18.96 -6.24
C PHE A 6 6.02 19.76 -5.18
N SER A 7 5.70 21.05 -5.03
CA SER A 7 6.45 22.00 -4.20
C SER A 7 5.94 22.15 -2.75
N ASN A 8 4.72 21.72 -2.46
CA ASN A 8 4.05 21.86 -1.16
C ASN A 8 3.01 20.75 -0.94
N GLY A 9 2.73 20.39 0.31
CA GLY A 9 1.81 19.29 0.67
C GLY A 9 0.36 19.51 0.19
N GLU A 10 -0.04 20.76 0.03
CA GLU A 10 -1.35 21.15 -0.53
C GLU A 10 -1.51 20.73 -1.99
N ALA A 11 -0.43 20.56 -2.74
CA ALA A 11 -0.48 20.16 -4.14
C ALA A 11 -1.02 18.74 -4.33
N TRP A 12 -0.94 17.88 -3.30
CA TRP A 12 -1.55 16.54 -3.34
C TRP A 12 -3.07 16.58 -3.26
N ALA A 13 -3.62 17.56 -2.53
CA ALA A 13 -5.05 17.75 -2.33
C ALA A 13 -5.67 18.67 -3.40
N ALA A 14 -4.84 19.30 -4.24
CA ALA A 14 -5.32 20.15 -5.31
C ALA A 14 -6.14 19.33 -6.32
N PRO A 15 -7.38 19.76 -6.64
CA PRO A 15 -8.21 19.07 -7.60
C PRO A 15 -7.60 19.18 -9.01
N ILE A 16 -7.45 18.02 -9.66
CA ILE A 16 -7.00 17.94 -11.05
C ILE A 16 -8.15 17.68 -12.02
N ALA A 17 -9.25 17.13 -11.52
CA ALA A 17 -10.50 16.98 -12.26
C ALA A 17 -11.67 17.27 -11.31
N ILE A 18 -12.61 18.06 -11.79
CA ILE A 18 -13.86 18.38 -11.09
C ILE A 18 -14.98 17.82 -11.95
N ILE A 19 -15.73 16.87 -11.40
CA ILE A 19 -16.77 16.14 -12.12
C ILE A 19 -18.11 16.41 -11.44
N THR A 20 -19.05 17.00 -12.19
CA THR A 20 -20.43 17.11 -11.73
C THR A 20 -21.14 15.78 -11.93
N MET A 21 -21.54 15.17 -10.84
CA MET A 21 -22.17 13.85 -10.81
C MET A 21 -23.65 13.95 -11.17
N VAL A 22 -24.22 12.87 -11.71
CA VAL A 22 -25.66 12.75 -12.03
C VAL A 22 -26.54 12.93 -10.78
N SER A 23 -25.99 12.66 -9.59
CA SER A 23 -26.64 12.94 -8.30
C SER A 23 -26.71 14.43 -7.92
N GLY A 24 -26.09 15.33 -8.71
CA GLY A 24 -25.98 16.76 -8.42
C GLY A 24 -24.79 17.13 -7.51
N GLY A 25 -24.03 16.14 -7.03
CA GLY A 25 -22.80 16.38 -6.27
C GLY A 25 -21.64 16.81 -7.15
N VAL A 26 -20.70 17.58 -6.59
CA VAL A 26 -19.42 17.89 -7.24
C VAL A 26 -18.36 16.98 -6.65
N TRP A 27 -17.71 16.19 -7.50
CA TRP A 27 -16.62 15.32 -7.10
C TRP A 27 -15.29 15.91 -7.54
N ASP A 28 -14.46 16.25 -6.56
CA ASP A 28 -13.11 16.74 -6.75
C ASP A 28 -12.15 15.56 -6.68
N LEU A 29 -11.53 15.24 -7.82
CA LEU A 29 -10.50 14.22 -7.92
C LEU A 29 -9.13 14.90 -7.87
N SER A 30 -8.32 14.54 -6.87
CA SER A 30 -6.96 15.03 -6.67
C SER A 30 -5.90 14.03 -7.13
N VAL A 31 -4.64 14.50 -7.20
CA VAL A 31 -3.48 13.61 -7.45
C VAL A 31 -3.36 12.56 -6.34
N GLY A 32 -3.63 12.96 -5.09
CA GLY A 32 -3.59 12.05 -3.95
C GLY A 32 -4.59 10.90 -4.07
N ASP A 33 -5.80 11.18 -4.57
CA ASP A 33 -6.83 10.15 -4.77
C ASP A 33 -6.41 9.11 -5.82
N ILE A 34 -5.77 9.54 -6.90
CA ILE A 34 -5.22 8.62 -7.91
C ILE A 34 -4.16 7.73 -7.28
N PHE A 35 -3.29 8.30 -6.45
CA PHE A 35 -2.22 7.53 -5.80
C PHE A 35 -2.80 6.45 -4.88
N ILE A 36 -3.86 6.77 -4.12
CA ILE A 36 -4.58 5.79 -3.29
C ILE A 36 -5.16 4.68 -4.16
N VAL A 37 -5.83 5.00 -5.27
CA VAL A 37 -6.41 4.01 -6.17
C VAL A 37 -5.34 3.08 -6.76
N VAL A 38 -4.21 3.62 -7.19
CA VAL A 38 -3.09 2.82 -7.71
C VAL A 38 -2.53 1.90 -6.63
N SER A 39 -2.32 2.40 -5.41
CA SER A 39 -1.86 1.59 -4.29
C SER A 39 -2.86 0.51 -3.89
N LEU A 40 -4.17 0.76 -4.01
CA LEU A 40 -5.21 -0.26 -3.78
C LEU A 40 -5.11 -1.39 -4.80
N VAL A 41 -4.88 -1.05 -6.07
CA VAL A 41 -4.71 -2.03 -7.15
C VAL A 41 -3.44 -2.86 -6.96
N LEU A 42 -2.33 -2.23 -6.57
CA LEU A 42 -1.09 -2.94 -6.25
C LEU A 42 -1.26 -3.88 -5.05
N LEU A 43 -1.87 -3.39 -3.97
CA LEU A 43 -2.19 -4.20 -2.78
C LEU A 43 -3.07 -5.41 -3.15
N PHE A 44 -4.07 -5.21 -3.99
CA PHE A 44 -4.90 -6.31 -4.49
C PHE A 44 -4.08 -7.33 -5.30
N GLY A 45 -3.16 -6.86 -6.13
CA GLY A 45 -2.22 -7.72 -6.85
C GLY A 45 -1.35 -8.56 -5.93
N GLU A 46 -0.85 -7.98 -4.83
CA GLU A 46 -0.06 -8.70 -3.83
C GLU A 46 -0.89 -9.74 -3.07
N ILE A 47 -2.13 -9.41 -2.70
CA ILE A 47 -3.07 -10.38 -2.10
C ILE A 47 -3.28 -11.57 -3.04
N LEU A 48 -3.53 -11.33 -4.33
CA LEU A 48 -3.68 -12.41 -5.32
C LEU A 48 -2.40 -13.25 -5.43
N LYS A 49 -1.23 -12.61 -5.45
CA LYS A 49 0.06 -13.31 -5.49
C LYS A 49 0.27 -14.17 -4.24
N ALA A 50 -0.10 -13.68 -3.06
CA ALA A 50 0.03 -14.39 -1.79
C ALA A 50 -0.87 -15.64 -1.69
N THR A 51 -1.94 -15.72 -2.50
CA THR A 51 -2.75 -16.95 -2.62
C THR A 51 -2.07 -18.07 -3.41
N ARG A 52 -1.01 -17.78 -4.17
CA ARG A 52 -0.31 -18.74 -5.02
C ARG A 52 0.98 -19.20 -4.33
N PHE A 53 0.97 -20.42 -3.80
CA PHE A 53 2.09 -21.00 -3.06
C PHE A 53 3.39 -21.07 -3.90
N GLY A 54 4.50 -20.52 -3.38
CA GLY A 54 5.84 -20.63 -3.98
C GLY A 54 6.93 -19.80 -3.27
N ASN A 55 8.21 -20.18 -3.42
CA ASN A 55 9.41 -19.60 -2.79
C ASN A 55 9.68 -18.09 -3.04
N ALA A 56 8.85 -17.41 -3.85
CA ALA A 56 8.94 -15.96 -4.06
C ALA A 56 8.52 -15.13 -2.84
N SER A 57 7.84 -15.74 -1.85
CA SER A 57 7.21 -15.08 -0.71
C SER A 57 8.14 -14.28 0.20
N VAL A 58 9.44 -14.61 0.29
CA VAL A 58 10.37 -13.92 1.22
C VAL A 58 10.83 -12.58 0.67
N VAL A 59 11.10 -12.49 -0.63
CA VAL A 59 11.56 -11.25 -1.26
C VAL A 59 10.43 -10.22 -1.29
N ASP A 60 9.21 -10.66 -1.60
CA ASP A 60 8.02 -9.79 -1.54
C ASP A 60 7.82 -9.21 -0.13
N HIS A 61 7.97 -10.07 0.88
CA HIS A 61 7.87 -9.65 2.27
C HIS A 61 8.96 -8.64 2.69
N MET A 62 10.20 -8.84 2.24
CA MET A 62 11.28 -7.89 2.51
C MET A 62 11.07 -6.56 1.79
N LEU A 63 10.53 -6.58 0.57
CA LEU A 63 10.24 -5.39 -0.21
C LEU A 63 9.13 -4.56 0.45
N SER A 64 8.03 -5.20 0.87
CA SER A 64 6.93 -4.46 1.52
C SER A 64 7.29 -3.94 2.90
N THR A 65 8.10 -4.69 3.67
CA THR A 65 8.65 -4.20 4.94
C THR A 65 9.54 -2.97 4.73
N LEU A 66 10.37 -2.98 3.68
CA LEU A 66 11.22 -1.84 3.34
C LEU A 66 10.40 -0.62 2.90
N VAL A 67 9.37 -0.82 2.06
CA VAL A 67 8.45 0.26 1.65
C VAL A 67 7.71 0.84 2.85
N PHE A 68 7.20 0.00 3.76
CA PHE A 68 6.56 0.47 4.99
C PHE A 68 7.50 1.32 5.85
N VAL A 69 8.74 0.88 6.06
CA VAL A 69 9.73 1.62 6.87
C VAL A 69 10.07 2.96 6.22
N ILE A 70 10.27 3.00 4.90
CA ILE A 70 10.52 4.27 4.18
C ILE A 70 9.33 5.22 4.36
N CYS A 71 8.11 4.76 4.11
CA CYS A 71 6.91 5.59 4.29
C CYS A 71 6.75 6.05 5.75
N LEU A 72 7.02 5.19 6.73
CA LEU A 72 6.93 5.57 8.14
C LEU A 72 7.94 6.66 8.50
N VAL A 73 9.20 6.51 8.07
CA VAL A 73 10.26 7.50 8.31
C VAL A 73 9.94 8.81 7.60
N GLU A 74 9.50 8.75 6.34
CA GLU A 74 9.13 9.94 5.57
C GLU A 74 7.95 10.68 6.21
N PHE A 75 6.89 9.98 6.63
CA PHE A 75 5.73 10.62 7.28
C PHE A 75 6.10 11.35 8.57
N LEU A 76 7.02 10.80 9.36
CA LEU A 76 7.44 11.38 10.63
C LEU A 76 8.43 12.54 10.47
N LEU A 77 9.32 12.47 9.47
CA LEU A 77 10.45 13.41 9.34
C LEU A 77 10.29 14.42 8.20
N VAL A 78 9.42 14.16 7.23
CA VAL A 78 9.23 15.01 6.05
C VAL A 78 7.88 15.69 6.15
N GLY A 79 7.87 17.01 6.44
CA GLY A 79 6.63 17.77 6.58
C GLY A 79 5.71 17.73 5.35
N PHE A 80 6.27 17.47 4.16
CA PHE A 80 5.51 17.25 2.93
C PHE A 80 4.71 15.93 2.91
N ALA A 81 5.18 14.92 3.63
CA ALA A 81 4.53 13.62 3.75
C ALA A 81 3.43 13.59 4.83
N ALA A 82 3.28 14.65 5.65
CA ALA A 82 2.26 14.75 6.70
C ALA A 82 0.84 15.02 6.13
N THR A 83 0.37 14.17 5.23
CA THR A 83 -0.95 14.25 4.59
C THR A 83 -1.75 12.98 4.84
N SER A 84 -3.08 13.08 4.86
CA SER A 84 -3.96 11.91 5.02
C SER A 84 -3.77 10.89 3.91
N VAL A 85 -3.49 11.34 2.68
CA VAL A 85 -3.18 10.49 1.53
C VAL A 85 -1.96 9.63 1.83
N PHE A 86 -0.84 10.27 2.20
CA PHE A 86 0.39 9.56 2.49
C PHE A 86 0.26 8.64 3.71
N PHE A 87 -0.52 9.04 4.72
CA PHE A 87 -0.87 8.18 5.85
C PHE A 87 -1.61 6.91 5.41
N ILE A 88 -2.61 7.03 4.52
CA ILE A 88 -3.33 5.87 3.98
C ILE A 88 -2.37 4.94 3.22
N LEU A 89 -1.46 5.49 2.40
CA LEU A 89 -0.44 4.69 1.72
C LEU A 89 0.47 3.93 2.69
N MET A 90 0.88 4.55 3.79
CA MET A 90 1.65 3.90 4.84
C MET A 90 0.85 2.77 5.51
N VAL A 91 -0.43 3.00 5.81
CA VAL A 91 -1.31 1.96 6.38
C VAL A 91 -1.48 0.79 5.41
N MET A 92 -1.54 1.04 4.11
CA MET A 92 -1.59 -0.03 3.11
C MET A 92 -0.31 -0.87 3.11
N ALA A 93 0.85 -0.22 3.16
CA ALA A 93 2.13 -0.91 3.29
C ALA A 93 2.22 -1.72 4.60
N LEU A 94 1.67 -1.20 5.71
CA LEU A 94 1.57 -1.92 6.98
C LEU A 94 0.69 -3.18 6.87
N ILE A 95 -0.46 -3.07 6.19
CA ILE A 95 -1.37 -4.19 5.95
C ILE A 95 -0.65 -5.28 5.14
N ASP A 96 0.14 -4.89 4.13
CA ASP A 96 0.87 -5.85 3.32
C ASP A 96 1.93 -6.63 4.12
N VAL A 97 2.68 -5.95 5.00
CA VAL A 97 3.62 -6.61 5.93
C VAL A 97 2.91 -7.65 6.80
N ILE A 98 1.75 -7.30 7.37
CA ILE A 98 0.95 -8.20 8.22
C ILE A 98 0.41 -9.39 7.42
N ALA A 99 -0.06 -9.14 6.19
CA ALA A 99 -0.54 -10.17 5.29
C ALA A 99 0.58 -11.15 4.92
N GLY A 100 1.77 -10.65 4.59
CA GLY A 100 2.96 -11.45 4.29
C GLY A 100 3.35 -12.40 5.43
N PHE A 101 3.37 -11.92 6.68
CA PHE A 101 3.61 -12.76 7.86
C PHE A 101 2.50 -13.79 8.09
N THR A 102 1.24 -13.41 7.89
CA THR A 102 0.09 -14.30 8.12
C THR A 102 0.11 -15.48 7.13
N VAL A 103 0.47 -15.23 5.87
CA VAL A 103 0.54 -16.27 4.83
C VAL A 103 1.72 -17.23 5.06
N SER A 104 2.90 -16.72 5.43
CA SER A 104 4.07 -17.59 5.70
C SER A 104 3.83 -18.54 6.86
N ILE A 105 3.20 -18.07 7.94
CA ILE A 105 2.84 -18.91 9.09
C ILE A 105 1.83 -20.00 8.68
N ARG A 106 0.82 -19.67 7.88
CA ARG A 106 -0.17 -20.66 7.41
C ARG A 106 0.43 -21.68 6.44
N ALA A 107 1.40 -21.28 5.61
CA ALA A 107 2.13 -22.21 4.76
C ALA A 107 2.91 -23.24 5.61
N ALA A 108 3.69 -22.77 6.59
CA ALA A 108 4.44 -23.62 7.50
C ALA A 108 3.53 -24.56 8.32
N ALA A 109 2.37 -24.08 8.78
CA ALA A 109 1.43 -24.89 9.55
C ALA A 109 0.80 -26.06 8.75
N ARG A 110 0.63 -25.90 7.43
CA ARG A 110 0.12 -26.99 6.58
C ARG A 110 1.19 -28.02 6.24
N ASP A 111 2.46 -27.61 6.07
CA ASP A 111 3.56 -28.54 5.80
C ASP A 111 3.76 -29.54 6.95
N VAL A 112 3.59 -29.11 8.21
CA VAL A 112 3.65 -29.99 9.39
C VAL A 112 2.57 -31.08 9.36
N GLN A 113 1.43 -30.84 8.70
CA GLN A 113 0.33 -31.79 8.63
C GLN A 113 0.55 -32.89 7.58
N PHE A 114 1.45 -32.69 6.60
CA PHE A 114 1.81 -33.70 5.60
C PHE A 114 3.06 -34.53 5.97
N GLY A 115 3.90 -34.06 6.90
CA GLY A 115 5.11 -34.77 7.36
C GLY A 115 4.89 -35.79 8.49
N GLY A 116 3.64 -35.99 8.95
CA GLY A 116 3.29 -36.92 10.03
C GLY A 116 2.69 -38.26 9.55
N VAL A 117 2.73 -38.53 8.24
CA VAL A 117 2.25 -39.78 7.62
C VAL A 117 3.43 -40.53 7.02
N GLU A 118 4.41 -40.90 7.84
CA GLU A 118 5.37 -41.98 7.58
C GLU A 118 5.61 -42.76 8.87
#